data_AF-A0A1F3D684-F1
#
_entry.id   AF-A0A1F3D684-F1
#
_cell.length_a   1.000
_cell.length_b   1.000
_cell.length_c   1.000
_cell.angle_alpha   90.00
_cell.angle_beta   90.00
_cell.angle_gamma   90.00
#
_symmetry.space_group_name_H-M   'P 1'
#
loop_
_entity.id
_entity.type
_entity.pdbx_description
1 polymer ?
#
loop_
_entity_poly.entity_id
_entity_poly.type
_entity_poly.pdbx_seq_one_letter_code
_entity_poly.pdbx_strand_id
1 'polypeptide(L)'
;MKRRDFLQNTAALSAVTILSPATAFGSQANSAVRMGIIGCGGRGTAVIRSMSANTNINIIAMADLFSDKLDACKKILDELNIKKGFSAVPKPNTYTGSKAYQQLLANKDVDAVLISSPAYTHAEYFEAAANAGKHIYCEKPAAPDVAGCRKVEHVGNLYNGKKSMVIGFQIRHATPYVQMVDRIQKGDIGEVLNVHLSYLATRLDPKDTKGMSWDEIRIRNQYHFHALSGGTMLDQAIHMIDVCNWAIQKVPLNAIGTGGKDATQTFGDTWKHFQVVYEYPGINVSVHAVQFGTSFGDVCAKFIGTKGTAEAHYSGGVFISGDKPWDSGIPKAGAPPLTEEQRNAGAFQSALQDADKNKEIAFIKSIQSGNYLNEARSGAESALTAILGREAAITGDRLGWDELRNSNMRLDPMLNLSQFDK
;
A
#
# COMPACT_ATOMS: atom_id res chain seq x y z
N MET A 1 43.93 62.73 11.82
CA MET A 1 43.46 61.65 12.73
C MET A 1 42.02 61.97 13.09
N LYS A 2 40.97 61.15 12.90
CA LYS A 2 40.83 59.73 12.52
C LYS A 2 39.53 59.55 11.72
N ARG A 3 39.57 58.66 10.73
CA ARG A 3 38.48 58.14 9.87
C ARG A 3 38.17 56.66 10.20
N ARG A 4 38.40 56.26 11.45
CA ARG A 4 38.03 54.96 12.03
C ARG A 4 37.33 55.33 13.33
N ASP A 5 36.09 54.87 13.49
CA ASP A 5 35.26 54.80 14.72
C ASP A 5 33.75 55.07 14.46
N PHE A 6 33.30 55.19 13.21
CA PHE A 6 31.86 55.32 12.88
C PHE A 6 31.25 54.13 12.09
N LEU A 7 31.99 53.04 11.86
CA LEU A 7 31.51 51.88 11.09
C LEU A 7 31.60 50.56 11.86
N GLN A 8 31.19 50.54 13.14
CA GLN A 8 31.28 49.32 13.95
C GLN A 8 30.00 48.86 14.67
N ASN A 9 28.81 49.37 14.33
CA ASN A 9 27.56 48.91 14.96
C ASN A 9 26.36 48.81 14.00
N THR A 10 26.51 48.11 12.87
CA THR A 10 25.36 47.74 12.03
C THR A 10 25.46 46.28 11.60
N ALA A 11 25.55 45.37 12.56
CA ALA A 11 25.19 43.99 12.33
C ALA A 11 23.65 43.91 12.39
N ALA A 12 23.02 43.88 11.22
CA ALA A 12 21.59 43.61 11.10
C ALA A 12 21.27 42.26 11.75
N LEU A 13 20.44 42.30 12.79
CA LEU A 13 19.76 41.14 13.35
C LEU A 13 18.73 40.62 12.32
N SER A 14 19.19 39.92 11.29
CA SER A 14 18.35 38.96 10.57
C SER A 14 18.28 37.68 11.40
N ALA A 15 17.52 37.72 12.48
CA ALA A 15 17.11 36.52 13.20
C ALA A 15 16.16 35.75 12.26
N VAL A 16 16.70 34.81 11.49
CA VAL A 16 15.89 33.73 10.92
C VAL A 16 15.49 32.86 12.11
N THR A 17 14.35 33.17 12.71
CA THR A 17 13.71 32.27 13.66
C THR A 17 13.33 31.02 12.88
N ILE A 18 14.13 29.96 13.02
CA ILE A 18 13.74 28.62 12.58
C ILE A 18 12.65 28.19 13.57
N LEU A 19 11.41 28.56 13.25
CA LEU A 19 10.24 28.02 13.94
C LEU A 19 10.16 26.53 13.61
N SER A 20 10.10 25.69 14.64
CA SER A 20 9.77 24.28 14.42
C SER A 20 8.35 24.22 13.82
N PRO A 21 8.05 23.29 12.89
CA PRO A 21 6.70 23.15 12.33
C PRO A 21 5.62 23.00 13.41
N ALA A 22 5.97 22.49 14.59
CA ALA A 22 5.08 22.38 15.74
C ALA A 22 4.58 23.73 16.28
N THR A 23 5.35 24.82 16.11
CA THR A 23 4.96 26.17 16.57
C THR A 23 4.06 26.93 15.59
N ALA A 24 3.86 26.43 14.37
CA ALA A 24 2.94 27.01 13.39
C ALA A 24 1.47 26.60 13.63
N PHE A 25 1.21 25.65 14.53
CA PHE A 25 -0.11 25.07 14.75
C PHE A 25 -0.70 25.44 16.11
N GLY A 26 -1.39 26.58 16.20
CA GLY A 26 -2.17 26.94 17.39
C GLY A 26 -3.49 26.15 17.47
N SER A 27 -3.87 25.60 18.63
CA SER A 27 -5.04 24.70 18.83
C SER A 27 -4.97 23.36 18.06
N GLN A 28 -5.59 22.31 18.59
CA GLN A 28 -5.62 20.97 17.96
C GLN A 28 -6.21 20.96 16.55
N ALA A 29 -7.07 21.92 16.20
CA ALA A 29 -7.68 22.00 14.87
C ALA A 29 -6.72 22.52 13.79
N ASN A 30 -5.76 23.40 14.13
CA ASN A 30 -4.82 23.89 13.13
C ASN A 30 -3.68 22.89 12.85
N SER A 31 -3.41 21.92 13.74
CA SER A 31 -2.36 20.91 13.55
C SER A 31 -2.78 19.67 12.74
N ALA A 32 -4.04 19.61 12.29
CA ALA A 32 -4.55 18.47 11.54
C ALA A 32 -4.04 18.46 10.11
N VAL A 33 -3.59 17.31 9.62
CA VAL A 33 -3.22 17.16 8.20
C VAL A 33 -4.50 17.17 7.36
N ARG A 34 -4.57 18.08 6.37
CA ARG A 34 -5.73 18.22 5.49
C ARG A 34 -5.67 17.17 4.38
N MET A 35 -6.55 16.19 4.47
CA MET A 35 -6.54 15.00 3.63
C MET A 35 -7.55 15.11 2.47
N GLY A 36 -7.14 14.62 1.31
CA GLY A 36 -8.02 14.26 0.21
C GLY A 36 -8.07 12.74 -0.01
N ILE A 37 -9.16 12.22 -0.55
CA ILE A 37 -9.30 10.82 -0.97
C ILE A 37 -9.60 10.73 -2.47
N ILE A 38 -8.84 9.90 -3.18
CA ILE A 38 -9.04 9.54 -4.59
C ILE A 38 -9.38 8.05 -4.63
N GLY A 39 -10.61 7.70 -4.98
CA GLY A 39 -11.14 6.34 -4.86
C GLY A 39 -11.92 6.15 -3.56
N CYS A 40 -13.21 6.46 -3.61
CA CYS A 40 -14.19 6.41 -2.53
C CYS A 40 -14.88 5.04 -2.42
N GLY A 41 -14.24 3.98 -2.94
CA GLY A 41 -14.70 2.60 -2.81
C GLY A 41 -14.55 2.04 -1.39
N GLY A 42 -14.84 0.74 -1.24
CA GLY A 42 -14.80 0.07 0.07
C GLY A 42 -13.42 0.14 0.75
N ARG A 43 -12.34 -0.06 -0.01
CA ARG A 43 -10.97 -0.01 0.54
C ARG A 43 -10.58 1.41 0.96
N GLY A 44 -10.74 2.40 0.08
CA GLY A 44 -10.43 3.79 0.39
C GLY A 44 -11.20 4.30 1.60
N THR A 45 -12.51 4.01 1.66
CA THR A 45 -13.36 4.36 2.82
C THR A 45 -12.88 3.70 4.10
N ALA A 46 -12.51 2.41 4.06
CA ALA A 46 -12.02 1.69 5.23
C ALA A 46 -10.70 2.27 5.76
N VAL A 47 -9.74 2.55 4.86
CA VAL A 47 -8.42 3.11 5.20
C VAL A 47 -8.55 4.51 5.76
N ILE A 48 -9.29 5.42 5.10
CA ILE A 48 -9.39 6.80 5.61
C ILE A 48 -10.20 6.88 6.92
N ARG A 49 -11.17 5.98 7.11
CA ARG A 49 -11.90 5.87 8.39
C ARG A 49 -10.95 5.46 9.52
N SER A 50 -10.14 4.42 9.29
CA SER A 50 -9.16 3.97 10.27
C SER A 50 -8.11 5.07 10.52
N MET A 51 -7.60 5.70 9.46
CA MET A 51 -6.65 6.81 9.57
C MET A 51 -7.22 7.95 10.40
N SER A 52 -8.50 8.31 10.20
CA SER A 52 -9.19 9.27 11.05
C SER A 52 -9.30 8.77 12.48
N ALA A 53 -9.69 7.52 12.73
CA ALA A 53 -9.78 7.00 14.10
C ALA A 53 -8.43 7.05 14.86
N ASN A 54 -7.31 6.86 14.16
CA ASN A 54 -5.99 6.70 14.78
C ASN A 54 -5.10 7.96 14.77
N THR A 55 -5.46 9.01 14.04
CA THR A 55 -4.60 10.19 13.82
C THR A 55 -5.39 11.50 13.79
N ASN A 56 -4.71 12.65 13.83
CA ASN A 56 -5.33 13.96 13.68
C ASN A 56 -5.35 14.42 12.21
N ILE A 57 -6.38 14.02 11.46
CA ILE A 57 -6.63 14.46 10.08
C ILE A 57 -7.97 15.17 9.95
N ASN A 58 -8.03 16.13 9.03
CA ASN A 58 -9.25 16.79 8.58
C ASN A 58 -9.47 16.43 7.10
N ILE A 59 -10.57 15.75 6.79
CA ILE A 59 -10.87 15.32 5.41
C ILE A 59 -11.56 16.48 4.70
N ILE A 60 -10.93 17.05 3.66
CA ILE A 60 -11.45 18.28 3.04
C ILE A 60 -11.81 18.15 1.56
N ALA A 61 -11.45 17.04 0.91
CA ALA A 61 -11.73 16.82 -0.50
C ALA A 61 -11.91 15.33 -0.83
N MET A 62 -12.75 15.05 -1.83
CA MET A 62 -13.06 13.69 -2.28
C MET A 62 -13.13 13.64 -3.80
N ALA A 63 -12.60 12.57 -4.40
CA ALA A 63 -12.67 12.31 -5.82
C ALA A 63 -12.98 10.83 -6.08
N ASP A 64 -13.90 10.56 -7.00
CA ASP A 64 -14.17 9.23 -7.55
C ASP A 64 -14.67 9.36 -8.99
N LEU A 65 -14.58 8.27 -9.75
CA LEU A 65 -15.18 8.19 -11.07
C LEU A 65 -16.72 8.13 -10.97
N PHE A 66 -17.24 7.50 -9.91
CA PHE A 66 -18.66 7.22 -9.76
C PHE A 66 -19.30 7.98 -8.59
N SER A 67 -20.40 8.68 -8.88
CA SER A 67 -21.14 9.46 -7.88
C SER A 67 -21.71 8.60 -6.74
N ASP A 68 -22.15 7.37 -7.01
CA ASP A 68 -22.66 6.47 -5.96
C ASP A 68 -21.60 6.13 -4.90
N LYS A 69 -20.32 6.06 -5.31
CA LYS A 69 -19.20 5.85 -4.39
C LYS A 69 -18.89 7.08 -3.57
N LEU A 70 -18.90 8.26 -4.21
CA LEU A 70 -18.75 9.53 -3.51
C LEU A 70 -19.84 9.73 -2.47
N ASP A 71 -21.11 9.56 -2.84
CA ASP A 71 -22.25 9.80 -1.96
C ASP A 71 -22.25 8.85 -0.74
N ALA A 72 -21.94 7.57 -0.96
CA ALA A 72 -21.84 6.58 0.11
C ALA A 72 -20.68 6.88 1.06
N CYS A 73 -19.50 7.21 0.51
CA CYS A 73 -18.32 7.54 1.29
C CYS A 73 -18.51 8.85 2.06
N LYS A 74 -19.10 9.87 1.43
CA LYS A 74 -19.25 11.22 1.99
C LYS A 74 -20.03 11.21 3.30
N LYS A 75 -21.12 10.44 3.39
CA LYS A 75 -21.89 10.29 4.63
C LYS A 75 -21.00 9.87 5.80
N ILE A 76 -20.15 8.86 5.57
CA ILE A 76 -19.23 8.33 6.57
C ILE A 76 -18.15 9.38 6.91
N LEU A 77 -17.58 10.06 5.91
CA LEU A 77 -16.48 11.01 6.16
C LEU A 77 -16.97 12.28 6.85
N ASP A 78 -18.16 12.76 6.52
CA ASP A 78 -18.79 13.90 7.19
C ASP A 78 -19.04 13.60 8.67
N GLU A 79 -19.60 12.43 9.00
CA GLU A 79 -19.79 11.97 10.38
C GLU A 79 -18.46 11.92 11.16
N LEU A 80 -17.40 11.40 10.53
CA LEU A 80 -16.07 11.32 11.14
C LEU A 80 -15.47 12.71 11.40
N ASN A 81 -15.57 13.63 10.44
CA ASN A 81 -15.10 15.00 10.60
C ASN A 81 -15.86 15.71 11.73
N ILE A 82 -17.19 15.65 11.72
CA ILE A 82 -18.04 16.30 12.73
C ILE A 82 -17.71 15.75 14.13
N LYS A 83 -17.54 14.43 14.27
CA LYS A 83 -17.15 13.79 15.53
C LYS A 83 -15.81 14.32 16.07
N LYS A 84 -14.94 14.81 15.20
CA LYS A 84 -13.63 15.39 15.55
C LYS A 84 -13.64 16.92 15.65
N GLY A 85 -14.79 17.56 15.49
CA GLY A 85 -14.90 19.03 15.51
C GLY A 85 -14.47 19.71 14.20
N PHE A 86 -14.36 18.97 13.09
CA PHE A 86 -14.17 19.52 11.76
C PHE A 86 -15.51 19.68 11.03
N SER A 87 -15.54 20.54 10.01
CA SER A 87 -16.69 20.66 9.12
C SER A 87 -16.84 19.44 8.21
N ALA A 88 -18.07 19.17 7.78
CA ALA A 88 -18.34 18.25 6.67
C ALA A 88 -17.51 18.63 5.43
N VAL A 89 -17.21 17.66 4.58
CA VAL A 89 -16.48 17.90 3.32
C VAL A 89 -17.29 18.90 2.47
N PRO A 90 -16.71 20.05 2.08
CA PRO A 90 -17.44 21.04 1.29
C PRO A 90 -17.90 20.46 -0.05
N LYS A 91 -19.14 20.74 -0.46
CA LYS A 91 -19.67 20.32 -1.77
C LYS A 91 -18.78 20.78 -2.96
N PRO A 92 -18.16 21.98 -2.95
CA PRO A 92 -17.22 22.35 -4.01
C PRO A 92 -15.95 21.48 -4.07
N ASN A 93 -15.64 20.74 -3.00
CA ASN A 93 -14.48 19.86 -2.91
C ASN A 93 -14.83 18.37 -3.11
N THR A 94 -16.02 18.07 -3.65
CA THR A 94 -16.42 16.72 -4.04
C THR A 94 -16.46 16.63 -5.57
N TYR A 95 -15.50 15.90 -6.14
CA TYR A 95 -15.24 15.86 -7.58
C TYR A 95 -15.63 14.50 -8.15
N THR A 96 -16.34 14.48 -9.29
CA THR A 96 -16.78 13.24 -9.96
C THR A 96 -16.34 13.23 -11.42
N GLY A 97 -16.10 12.04 -11.99
CA GLY A 97 -15.76 11.85 -13.40
C GLY A 97 -14.28 11.59 -13.65
N SER A 98 -13.88 11.53 -14.92
CA SER A 98 -12.53 11.10 -15.33
C SER A 98 -11.43 12.06 -14.88
N LYS A 99 -11.77 13.34 -14.70
CA LYS A 99 -10.86 14.41 -14.25
C LYS A 99 -10.97 14.73 -12.76
N ALA A 100 -11.77 13.99 -12.01
CA ALA A 100 -12.02 14.27 -10.59
C ALA A 100 -10.74 14.31 -9.75
N TYR A 101 -9.81 13.38 -10.00
CA TYR A 101 -8.54 13.32 -9.29
C TYR A 101 -7.70 14.59 -9.53
N GLN A 102 -7.66 15.11 -10.76
CA GLN A 102 -6.92 16.33 -11.10
C GLN A 102 -7.51 17.55 -10.41
N GLN A 103 -8.84 17.64 -10.35
CA GLN A 103 -9.55 18.72 -9.65
C GLN A 103 -9.24 18.69 -8.15
N LEU A 104 -9.22 17.50 -7.53
CA LEU A 104 -8.80 17.34 -6.14
C LEU A 104 -7.35 17.77 -5.93
N LEU A 105 -6.43 17.34 -6.80
CA LEU A 105 -5.01 17.67 -6.70
C LEU A 105 -4.71 19.15 -6.91
N ALA A 106 -5.54 19.85 -7.71
CA ALA A 106 -5.47 21.29 -7.88
C ALA A 106 -5.90 22.09 -6.63
N ASN A 107 -6.60 21.47 -5.68
CA ASN A 107 -6.96 22.12 -4.42
C ASN A 107 -5.70 22.36 -3.56
N LYS A 108 -5.32 23.63 -3.40
CA LYS A 108 -4.12 24.05 -2.63
C LYS A 108 -4.25 23.81 -1.12
N ASP A 109 -5.46 23.61 -0.62
CA ASP A 109 -5.68 23.31 0.79
C ASP A 109 -5.44 21.85 1.15
N VAL A 110 -5.33 20.95 0.17
CA VAL A 110 -5.02 19.54 0.43
C VAL A 110 -3.52 19.41 0.68
N ASP A 111 -3.15 18.89 1.85
CA ASP A 111 -1.74 18.63 2.21
C ASP A 111 -1.30 17.24 1.73
N ALA A 112 -2.20 16.26 1.82
CA ALA A 112 -1.93 14.85 1.60
C ALA A 112 -3.12 14.12 0.95
N VAL A 113 -2.85 13.08 0.18
CA VAL A 113 -3.89 12.29 -0.50
C VAL A 113 -3.75 10.80 -0.20
N LEU A 114 -4.91 10.16 0.02
CA LEU A 114 -5.08 8.71 -0.07
C LEU A 114 -5.52 8.36 -1.50
N ILE A 115 -4.73 7.54 -2.19
CA ILE A 115 -5.05 6.96 -3.49
C ILE A 115 -5.45 5.51 -3.27
N SER A 116 -6.73 5.21 -3.49
CA SER A 116 -7.31 3.86 -3.38
C SER A 116 -8.25 3.56 -4.56
N SER A 117 -7.87 4.09 -5.72
CA SER A 117 -8.46 3.77 -7.02
C SER A 117 -8.01 2.37 -7.51
N PRO A 118 -8.45 1.92 -8.69
CA PRO A 118 -7.88 0.72 -9.30
C PRO A 118 -6.39 0.80 -9.60
N ALA A 119 -5.70 -0.35 -9.57
CA ALA A 119 -4.24 -0.43 -9.69
C ALA A 119 -3.70 0.20 -10.98
N TYR A 120 -4.42 0.07 -12.11
CA TYR A 120 -4.00 0.66 -13.39
C TYR A 120 -3.83 2.18 -13.36
N THR A 121 -4.44 2.89 -12.40
CA THR A 121 -4.29 4.35 -12.26
C THR A 121 -3.22 4.77 -11.25
N HIS A 122 -2.70 3.84 -10.44
CA HIS A 122 -1.85 4.17 -9.29
C HIS A 122 -0.62 4.97 -9.69
N ALA A 123 0.16 4.50 -10.68
CA ALA A 123 1.38 5.19 -11.10
C ALA A 123 1.11 6.63 -11.59
N GLU A 124 0.03 6.83 -12.34
CA GLU A 124 -0.33 8.15 -12.87
C GLU A 124 -0.86 9.08 -11.79
N TYR A 125 -1.69 8.56 -10.87
CA TYR A 125 -2.23 9.36 -9.78
C TYR A 125 -1.14 9.70 -8.75
N PHE A 126 -0.19 8.79 -8.54
CA PHE A 126 0.98 8.99 -7.70
C PHE A 126 1.89 10.09 -8.26
N GLU A 127 2.24 10.03 -9.55
CA GLU A 127 3.00 11.08 -10.24
C GLU A 127 2.27 12.43 -10.19
N ALA A 128 0.99 12.46 -10.53
CA ALA A 128 0.18 13.68 -10.50
C ALA A 128 0.12 14.30 -9.10
N ALA A 129 -0.02 13.47 -8.05
CA ALA A 129 -0.05 13.94 -6.67
C ALA A 129 1.31 14.49 -6.21
N ALA A 130 2.41 13.87 -6.61
CA ALA A 130 3.76 14.35 -6.33
C ALA A 130 4.01 15.71 -7.01
N ASN A 131 3.63 15.83 -8.28
CA ASN A 131 3.73 17.07 -9.06
C ASN A 131 2.86 18.20 -8.47
N ALA A 132 1.70 17.86 -7.91
CA ALA A 132 0.85 18.80 -7.17
C ALA A 132 1.36 19.12 -5.75
N GLY A 133 2.52 18.59 -5.36
CA GLY A 133 3.18 18.86 -4.08
C GLY A 133 2.49 18.20 -2.88
N LYS A 134 1.73 17.13 -3.09
CA LYS A 134 0.99 16.43 -2.03
C LYS A 134 1.85 15.34 -1.38
N HIS A 135 1.62 15.07 -0.10
CA HIS A 135 2.04 13.81 0.51
C HIS A 135 1.13 12.68 0.01
N ILE A 136 1.67 11.47 -0.14
CA ILE A 136 0.98 10.40 -0.86
C ILE A 136 0.96 9.13 -0.02
N TYR A 137 -0.25 8.63 0.23
CA TYR A 137 -0.48 7.24 0.59
C TYR A 137 -1.19 6.57 -0.58
N CYS A 138 -0.53 5.67 -1.29
CA CYS A 138 -1.12 4.94 -2.40
C CYS A 138 -1.29 3.48 -2.04
N GLU A 139 -2.49 2.92 -2.21
CA GLU A 139 -2.70 1.49 -2.01
C GLU A 139 -1.81 0.66 -2.94
N LYS A 140 -1.56 -0.58 -2.51
CA LYS A 140 -0.84 -1.57 -3.31
C LYS A 140 -1.76 -2.13 -4.42
N PRO A 141 -1.19 -2.67 -5.52
CA PRO A 141 0.24 -2.64 -5.89
C PRO A 141 0.66 -1.24 -6.36
N ALA A 142 1.97 -0.96 -6.47
CA ALA A 142 2.44 0.31 -7.01
C ALA A 142 1.94 0.55 -8.45
N ALA A 143 1.96 -0.50 -9.27
CA ALA A 143 1.35 -0.57 -10.60
C ALA A 143 1.16 -2.05 -11.00
N PRO A 144 0.29 -2.36 -11.99
CA PRO A 144 0.12 -3.73 -12.49
C PRO A 144 1.13 -4.12 -13.58
N ASP A 145 1.97 -3.19 -14.04
CA ASP A 145 2.92 -3.37 -15.15
C ASP A 145 4.31 -2.75 -14.88
N VAL A 146 5.27 -3.07 -15.76
CA VAL A 146 6.67 -2.65 -15.61
C VAL A 146 6.82 -1.13 -15.83
N ALA A 147 6.13 -0.57 -16.82
CA ALA A 147 6.18 0.86 -17.10
C ALA A 147 5.71 1.71 -15.91
N GLY A 148 4.59 1.35 -15.28
CA GLY A 148 4.07 2.02 -14.10
C GLY A 148 4.97 1.85 -12.88
N CYS A 149 5.55 0.67 -12.66
CA CYS A 149 6.50 0.46 -11.57
C CYS A 149 7.73 1.37 -11.72
N ARG A 150 8.33 1.43 -12.91
CA ARG A 150 9.46 2.34 -13.21
C ARG A 150 9.09 3.81 -12.99
N LYS A 151 7.87 4.21 -13.35
CA LYS A 151 7.36 5.57 -13.09
C LYS A 151 7.30 5.86 -11.59
N VAL A 152 6.74 4.95 -10.79
CA VAL A 152 6.69 5.11 -9.33
C VAL A 152 8.09 5.19 -8.72
N GLU A 153 9.03 4.34 -9.14
CA GLU A 153 10.44 4.41 -8.71
C GLU A 153 11.05 5.78 -9.02
N HIS A 154 10.85 6.26 -10.26
CA HIS A 154 11.36 7.54 -10.71
C HIS A 154 10.83 8.72 -9.87
N VAL A 155 9.51 8.77 -9.67
CA VAL A 155 8.87 9.81 -8.84
C VAL A 155 9.38 9.73 -7.40
N GLY A 156 9.50 8.52 -6.84
CA GLY A 156 10.08 8.28 -5.52
C GLY A 156 11.47 8.89 -5.37
N ASN A 157 12.34 8.72 -6.37
CA ASN A 157 13.68 9.30 -6.38
C ASN A 157 13.65 10.84 -6.48
N LEU A 158 12.82 11.41 -7.35
CA LEU A 158 12.73 12.85 -7.56
C LEU A 158 12.28 13.62 -6.31
N TYR A 159 11.41 13.00 -5.50
CA TYR A 159 10.79 13.61 -4.33
C TYR A 159 11.32 13.07 -3.00
N ASN A 160 12.39 12.29 -3.03
CA ASN A 160 13.03 11.76 -1.83
C ASN A 160 13.39 12.89 -0.86
N GLY A 161 12.98 12.74 0.40
CA GLY A 161 13.19 13.76 1.45
C GLY A 161 12.37 15.05 1.27
N LYS A 162 11.48 15.13 0.26
CA LYS A 162 10.61 16.31 0.03
C LYS A 162 9.16 16.06 0.38
N LYS A 163 8.70 14.82 0.20
CA LYS A 163 7.33 14.39 0.51
C LYS A 163 7.33 12.97 1.04
N SER A 164 6.50 12.72 2.04
CA SER A 164 6.11 11.36 2.41
C SER A 164 5.39 10.65 1.25
N MET A 165 5.88 9.47 0.90
CA MET A 165 5.50 8.65 -0.23
C MET A 165 5.39 7.19 0.21
N VAL A 166 4.18 6.75 0.51
CA VAL A 166 3.88 5.43 1.08
C VAL A 166 3.15 4.56 0.06
N ILE A 167 3.50 3.28 0.01
CA ILE A 167 2.77 2.26 -0.76
C ILE A 167 2.08 1.33 0.25
N GLY A 168 0.82 0.96 0.02
CA GLY A 168 -0.11 0.35 0.98
C GLY A 168 0.21 -1.07 1.49
N PHE A 169 1.48 -1.44 1.62
CA PHE A 169 1.95 -2.69 2.23
C PHE A 169 1.85 -2.64 3.76
N GLN A 170 0.62 -2.74 4.27
CA GLN A 170 0.29 -2.58 5.68
C GLN A 170 1.13 -3.42 6.66
N ILE A 171 1.50 -4.65 6.28
CA ILE A 171 2.19 -5.59 7.18
C ILE A 171 3.62 -5.17 7.54
N ARG A 172 4.22 -4.26 6.77
CA ARG A 172 5.49 -3.61 7.15
C ARG A 172 5.40 -2.83 8.47
N HIS A 173 4.19 -2.51 8.91
CA HIS A 173 3.93 -1.84 10.19
C HIS A 173 3.35 -2.76 11.26
N ALA A 174 3.20 -4.06 11.00
CA ALA A 174 2.86 -5.01 12.04
C ALA A 174 4.09 -5.25 12.92
N THR A 175 4.03 -4.80 14.17
CA THR A 175 5.02 -5.06 15.23
C THR A 175 5.57 -6.49 15.20
N PRO A 176 4.75 -7.56 15.15
CA PRO A 176 5.26 -8.93 15.13
C PRO A 176 6.08 -9.26 13.87
N TYR A 177 5.69 -8.76 12.70
CA TYR A 177 6.46 -8.95 11.47
C TYR A 177 7.76 -8.15 11.50
N VAL A 178 7.73 -6.91 11.99
CA VAL A 178 8.93 -6.08 12.18
C VAL A 178 9.93 -6.80 13.08
N GLN A 179 9.47 -7.36 14.20
CA GLN A 179 10.30 -8.10 15.14
C GLN A 179 10.86 -9.41 14.56
N MET A 180 10.06 -10.13 13.76
CA MET A 180 10.52 -11.33 13.07
C MET A 180 11.58 -11.00 12.01
N VAL A 181 11.32 -10.00 11.17
CA VAL A 181 12.24 -9.58 10.10
C VAL A 181 13.56 -9.08 10.68
N ASP A 182 13.52 -8.29 11.75
CA ASP A 182 14.72 -7.85 12.48
C ASP A 182 15.54 -9.05 13.00
N ARG A 183 14.89 -10.10 13.51
CA ARG A 183 15.56 -11.34 13.96
C ARG A 183 16.16 -12.15 12.80
N ILE A 184 15.44 -12.28 11.69
CA ILE A 184 15.95 -12.92 10.47
C ILE A 184 17.23 -12.20 10.02
N GLN A 185 17.19 -10.86 9.93
CA GLN A 185 18.32 -10.04 9.48
C GLN A 185 19.49 -10.04 10.48
N LYS A 186 19.24 -10.26 11.77
CA LYS A 186 20.27 -10.49 12.80
C LYS A 186 20.89 -11.89 12.76
N GLY A 187 20.39 -12.78 11.90
CA GLY A 187 20.89 -14.14 11.75
C GLY A 187 20.37 -15.13 12.80
N ASP A 188 19.24 -14.85 13.44
CA ASP A 188 18.68 -15.74 14.48
C ASP A 188 18.23 -17.09 13.92
N ILE A 189 17.90 -17.16 12.63
CA ILE A 189 17.64 -18.43 11.91
C ILE A 189 18.82 -18.90 11.04
N GLY A 190 19.99 -18.24 11.15
CA GLY A 190 21.15 -18.48 10.29
C GLY A 190 20.93 -18.00 8.85
N GLU A 191 21.63 -18.62 7.89
CA GLU A 191 21.47 -18.31 6.47
C GLU A 191 20.11 -18.84 5.99
N VAL A 192 19.29 -17.99 5.38
CA VAL A 192 18.01 -18.41 4.77
C VAL A 192 18.32 -19.22 3.51
N LEU A 193 17.80 -20.43 3.42
CA LEU A 193 18.01 -21.34 2.29
C LEU A 193 16.78 -21.48 1.40
N ASN A 194 15.60 -21.41 2.02
CA ASN A 194 14.33 -21.60 1.34
C ASN A 194 13.21 -20.77 1.96
N VAL A 195 12.27 -20.35 1.12
CA VAL A 195 11.08 -19.61 1.55
C VAL A 195 9.83 -20.20 0.92
N HIS A 196 8.79 -20.39 1.73
CA HIS A 196 7.45 -20.74 1.28
C HIS A 196 6.49 -19.61 1.57
N LEU A 197 5.79 -19.15 0.54
CA LEU A 197 4.79 -18.10 0.61
C LEU A 197 3.45 -18.66 0.15
N SER A 198 2.38 -18.31 0.86
CA SER A 198 1.02 -18.68 0.45
C SER A 198 0.04 -17.54 0.61
N TYR A 199 -0.92 -17.48 -0.31
CA TYR A 199 -2.10 -16.63 -0.17
C TYR A 199 -3.32 -17.40 -0.68
N LEU A 200 -4.10 -17.93 0.24
CA LEU A 200 -5.23 -18.81 -0.04
C LEU A 200 -6.54 -18.09 0.24
N ALA A 201 -7.06 -17.40 -0.77
CA ALA A 201 -8.26 -16.57 -0.67
C ALA A 201 -9.54 -17.31 -1.08
N THR A 202 -10.66 -16.81 -0.57
CA THR A 202 -11.99 -17.18 -1.06
C THR A 202 -12.18 -16.75 -2.51
N ARG A 203 -13.14 -17.42 -3.16
CA ARG A 203 -13.69 -16.97 -4.44
C ARG A 203 -14.20 -15.54 -4.31
N LEU A 204 -13.91 -14.75 -5.35
CA LEU A 204 -14.48 -13.41 -5.51
C LEU A 204 -15.57 -13.50 -6.58
N ASP A 205 -16.81 -13.24 -6.18
CA ASP A 205 -17.95 -13.24 -7.10
C ASP A 205 -18.06 -11.89 -7.82
N PRO A 206 -18.36 -11.87 -9.14
CA PRO A 206 -18.63 -10.64 -9.86
C PRO A 206 -19.82 -9.90 -9.25
N LYS A 207 -19.72 -8.57 -9.18
CA LYS A 207 -20.82 -7.70 -8.74
C LYS A 207 -21.86 -7.59 -9.85
N ASP A 208 -23.13 -7.53 -9.44
CA ASP A 208 -24.21 -7.15 -10.34
C ASP A 208 -23.98 -5.72 -10.85
N THR A 209 -24.12 -5.57 -12.16
CA THR A 209 -23.82 -4.36 -12.90
C THR A 209 -24.84 -4.15 -14.03
N LYS A 210 -26.06 -4.66 -13.85
CA LYS A 210 -27.17 -4.50 -14.78
C LYS A 210 -27.39 -3.03 -15.16
N GLY A 211 -27.44 -2.77 -16.47
CA GLY A 211 -27.68 -1.42 -17.03
C GLY A 211 -26.44 -0.52 -17.10
N MET A 212 -25.26 -1.02 -16.71
CA MET A 212 -23.99 -0.29 -16.82
C MET A 212 -23.32 -0.53 -18.17
N SER A 213 -22.48 0.40 -18.60
CA SER A 213 -21.63 0.20 -19.78
C SER A 213 -20.56 -0.86 -19.50
N TRP A 214 -19.97 -1.43 -20.56
CA TRP A 214 -18.92 -2.44 -20.40
C TRP A 214 -17.72 -1.92 -19.59
N ASP A 215 -17.29 -0.68 -19.81
CA ASP A 215 -16.16 -0.11 -19.06
C ASP A 215 -16.51 0.09 -17.58
N GLU A 216 -17.74 0.48 -17.27
CA GLU A 216 -18.19 0.57 -15.89
C GLU A 216 -18.22 -0.80 -15.21
N ILE A 217 -18.73 -1.83 -15.92
CA ILE A 217 -18.71 -3.23 -15.47
C ILE A 217 -17.27 -3.66 -15.14
N ARG A 218 -16.32 -3.39 -16.05
CA ARG A 218 -14.91 -3.73 -15.88
C ARG A 218 -14.30 -3.03 -14.66
N ILE A 219 -14.47 -1.72 -14.52
CA ILE A 219 -13.89 -0.94 -13.42
C ILE A 219 -14.47 -1.39 -12.07
N ARG A 220 -15.80 -1.58 -11.97
CA ARG A 220 -16.45 -2.01 -10.72
C ARG A 220 -16.06 -3.43 -10.31
N ASN A 221 -15.65 -4.25 -11.29
CA ASN A 221 -15.15 -5.61 -11.12
C ASN A 221 -13.65 -5.76 -11.43
N GLN A 222 -12.86 -4.70 -11.21
CA GLN A 222 -11.44 -4.61 -11.58
C GLN A 222 -10.58 -5.87 -11.32
N TYR A 223 -10.77 -6.57 -10.20
CA TYR A 223 -9.99 -7.76 -9.82
C TYR A 223 -10.21 -8.97 -10.75
N HIS A 224 -11.24 -8.93 -11.59
CA HIS A 224 -11.48 -9.93 -12.62
C HIS A 224 -10.76 -9.62 -13.94
N PHE A 225 -10.17 -8.42 -14.07
CA PHE A 225 -9.53 -7.96 -15.30
C PHE A 225 -8.05 -7.69 -15.07
N HIS A 226 -7.24 -8.47 -15.75
CA HIS A 226 -5.80 -8.48 -15.65
C HIS A 226 -5.18 -7.09 -15.86
N ALA A 227 -5.64 -6.35 -16.87
CA ALA A 227 -5.16 -5.00 -17.15
C ALA A 227 -5.55 -3.96 -16.11
N LEU A 228 -6.58 -4.21 -15.28
CA LEU A 228 -7.05 -3.26 -14.27
C LEU A 228 -6.40 -3.46 -12.90
N SER A 229 -6.11 -4.71 -12.53
CA SER A 229 -5.60 -5.06 -11.20
C SER A 229 -4.22 -5.73 -11.19
N GLY A 230 -3.80 -6.31 -12.31
CA GLY A 230 -2.63 -7.19 -12.38
C GLY A 230 -2.91 -8.66 -12.01
N GLY A 231 -4.12 -8.97 -11.56
CA GLY A 231 -4.60 -10.32 -11.24
C GLY A 231 -4.15 -10.86 -9.88
N THR A 232 -4.46 -12.13 -9.58
CA THR A 232 -4.26 -12.73 -8.25
C THR A 232 -2.84 -12.60 -7.70
N MET A 233 -1.81 -12.60 -8.55
CA MET A 233 -0.43 -12.35 -8.12
C MET A 233 -0.24 -10.94 -7.53
N LEU A 234 -0.79 -9.91 -8.17
CA LEU A 234 -0.67 -8.50 -7.75
C LEU A 234 -1.73 -8.10 -6.72
N ASP A 235 -2.89 -8.74 -6.75
CA ASP A 235 -3.98 -8.46 -5.82
C ASP A 235 -3.77 -9.13 -4.47
N GLN A 236 -3.22 -10.35 -4.46
CA GLN A 236 -3.15 -11.20 -3.28
C GLN A 236 -1.71 -11.61 -2.96
N ALA A 237 -1.05 -12.36 -3.85
CA ALA A 237 0.26 -12.96 -3.56
C ALA A 237 1.34 -11.91 -3.21
N ILE A 238 1.23 -10.71 -3.78
CA ILE A 238 2.13 -9.58 -3.54
C ILE A 238 2.33 -9.28 -2.05
N HIS A 239 1.35 -9.58 -1.20
CA HIS A 239 1.44 -9.40 0.23
C HIS A 239 2.60 -10.17 0.86
N MET A 240 2.74 -11.45 0.53
CA MET A 240 3.82 -12.30 1.04
C MET A 240 5.11 -12.14 0.25
N ILE A 241 5.01 -11.82 -1.04
CA ILE A 241 6.16 -11.44 -1.86
C ILE A 241 6.86 -10.20 -1.28
N ASP A 242 6.08 -9.20 -0.85
CA ASP A 242 6.61 -7.99 -0.21
C ASP A 242 7.34 -8.31 1.10
N VAL A 243 6.74 -9.13 1.97
CA VAL A 243 7.37 -9.60 3.21
C VAL A 243 8.66 -10.36 2.91
N CYS A 244 8.66 -11.21 1.88
CA CYS A 244 9.84 -11.94 1.45
C CYS A 244 10.97 -10.99 1.04
N ASN A 245 10.70 -10.08 0.10
CA ASN A 245 11.66 -9.08 -0.36
C ASN A 245 12.21 -8.23 0.80
N TRP A 246 11.34 -7.82 1.73
CA TRP A 246 11.73 -7.07 2.92
C TRP A 246 12.63 -7.87 3.86
N ALA A 247 12.28 -9.13 4.13
CA ALA A 247 13.03 -9.99 5.03
C ALA A 247 14.42 -10.32 4.49
N ILE A 248 14.51 -10.69 3.19
CA ILE A 248 15.76 -11.14 2.55
C ILE A 248 16.63 -10.00 2.02
N GLN A 249 16.05 -8.79 1.84
CA GLN A 249 16.71 -7.59 1.31
C GLN A 249 17.37 -7.79 -0.07
N LYS A 250 16.74 -8.60 -0.93
CA LYS A 250 17.19 -8.91 -2.29
C LYS A 250 15.98 -8.99 -3.23
N VAL A 251 16.26 -8.91 -4.52
CA VAL A 251 15.30 -9.18 -5.62
C VAL A 251 15.58 -10.54 -6.24
N PRO A 252 14.60 -11.19 -6.91
CA PRO A 252 14.86 -12.44 -7.61
C PRO A 252 15.79 -12.22 -8.80
N LEU A 253 16.46 -13.29 -9.22
CA LEU A 253 17.23 -13.39 -10.46
C LEU A 253 16.32 -13.81 -11.62
N ASN A 254 15.39 -14.75 -11.37
CA ASN A 254 14.45 -15.24 -12.35
C ASN A 254 13.26 -15.95 -11.66
N ALA A 255 12.23 -16.29 -12.44
CA ALA A 255 11.12 -17.13 -11.98
C ALA A 255 10.67 -18.12 -13.07
N ILE A 256 10.02 -19.19 -12.65
CA ILE A 256 9.24 -20.12 -13.47
C ILE A 256 7.95 -20.47 -12.73
N GLY A 257 6.85 -20.69 -13.43
CA GLY A 257 5.60 -21.04 -12.76
C GLY A 257 4.56 -21.65 -13.67
N THR A 258 3.41 -21.92 -13.08
CA THR A 258 2.20 -22.36 -13.77
C THR A 258 0.97 -21.86 -13.02
N GLY A 259 -0.20 -21.99 -13.62
CA GLY A 259 -1.45 -21.51 -13.06
C GLY A 259 -2.59 -21.67 -14.03
N GLY A 260 -3.69 -20.97 -13.74
CA GLY A 260 -4.83 -21.01 -14.62
C GLY A 260 -6.05 -20.26 -14.11
N LYS A 261 -7.06 -20.24 -14.96
CA LYS A 261 -8.44 -19.91 -14.60
C LYS A 261 -9.06 -21.13 -13.91
N ASP A 262 -10.00 -20.91 -13.01
CA ASP A 262 -10.85 -22.03 -12.58
C ASP A 262 -11.74 -22.47 -13.76
N ALA A 263 -12.18 -23.73 -13.77
CA ALA A 263 -12.99 -24.28 -14.86
C ALA A 263 -14.40 -23.64 -14.95
N THR A 264 -14.82 -22.85 -13.96
CA THR A 264 -16.15 -22.22 -13.89
C THR A 264 -16.11 -20.73 -14.20
N GLN A 265 -14.94 -20.17 -14.50
CA GLN A 265 -14.74 -18.75 -14.75
C GLN A 265 -15.36 -18.36 -16.09
N THR A 266 -16.52 -17.73 -16.02
CA THR A 266 -17.26 -17.18 -17.17
C THR A 266 -17.08 -15.67 -17.32
N PHE A 267 -16.41 -15.00 -16.38
CA PHE A 267 -16.29 -13.55 -16.31
C PHE A 267 -14.86 -13.10 -15.98
N GLY A 268 -14.32 -12.21 -16.82
CA GLY A 268 -12.96 -11.68 -16.69
C GLY A 268 -11.86 -12.61 -17.24
N ASP A 269 -10.64 -12.09 -17.31
CA ASP A 269 -9.47 -12.76 -17.89
C ASP A 269 -8.38 -13.12 -16.86
N THR A 270 -8.45 -12.59 -15.64
CA THR A 270 -7.52 -12.88 -14.54
C THR A 270 -7.50 -14.37 -14.20
N TRP A 271 -6.32 -14.98 -14.19
CA TRP A 271 -6.08 -16.31 -13.61
C TRP A 271 -6.34 -16.32 -12.10
N LYS A 272 -6.87 -17.42 -11.57
CA LYS A 272 -7.30 -17.57 -10.17
C LYS A 272 -6.31 -18.33 -9.31
N HIS A 273 -5.34 -18.99 -9.91
CA HIS A 273 -4.33 -19.72 -9.16
C HIS A 273 -2.97 -19.70 -9.82
N PHE A 274 -1.94 -19.70 -8.98
CA PHE A 274 -0.54 -19.65 -9.38
C PHE A 274 0.30 -20.52 -8.44
N GLN A 275 1.24 -21.25 -9.03
CA GLN A 275 2.37 -21.86 -8.35
C GLN A 275 3.65 -21.37 -9.05
N VAL A 276 4.45 -20.59 -8.35
CA VAL A 276 5.66 -19.96 -8.91
C VAL A 276 6.87 -20.27 -8.03
N VAL A 277 7.99 -20.59 -8.66
CA VAL A 277 9.29 -20.70 -8.00
C VAL A 277 10.17 -19.55 -8.50
N TYR A 278 10.76 -18.82 -7.58
CA TYR A 278 11.72 -17.76 -7.82
C TYR A 278 13.09 -18.22 -7.35
N GLU A 279 14.10 -17.90 -8.15
CA GLU A 279 15.49 -18.01 -7.76
C GLU A 279 15.95 -16.64 -7.26
N TYR A 280 16.33 -16.53 -6.00
CA TYR A 280 17.02 -15.37 -5.42
C TYR A 280 18.50 -15.73 -5.23
N PRO A 281 19.39 -14.75 -5.03
CA PRO A 281 20.82 -15.04 -4.80
C PRO A 281 21.04 -15.95 -3.58
N GLY A 282 21.24 -17.25 -3.84
CA GLY A 282 21.43 -18.33 -2.87
C GLY A 282 20.16 -18.88 -2.21
N ILE A 283 18.97 -18.48 -2.64
CA ILE A 283 17.70 -18.81 -1.96
C ILE A 283 16.64 -19.22 -2.99
N ASN A 284 15.95 -20.34 -2.76
CA ASN A 284 14.76 -20.70 -3.53
C ASN A 284 13.50 -20.24 -2.81
N VAL A 285 12.63 -19.51 -3.50
CA VAL A 285 11.36 -19.02 -2.95
C VAL A 285 10.20 -19.63 -3.74
N SER A 286 9.22 -20.22 -3.07
CA SER A 286 8.01 -20.77 -3.70
C SER A 286 6.78 -19.98 -3.27
N VAL A 287 5.87 -19.72 -4.20
CA VAL A 287 4.61 -19.00 -3.97
C VAL A 287 3.45 -19.86 -4.43
N HIS A 288 2.47 -20.04 -3.55
CA HIS A 288 1.18 -20.65 -3.87
C HIS A 288 0.05 -19.65 -3.60
N ALA A 289 -0.60 -19.18 -4.67
CA ALA A 289 -1.69 -18.21 -4.57
C ALA A 289 -2.97 -18.76 -5.19
N VAL A 290 -4.10 -18.62 -4.49
CA VAL A 290 -5.43 -19.01 -4.98
C VAL A 290 -6.49 -17.97 -4.63
N GLN A 291 -7.51 -17.84 -5.48
CA GLN A 291 -8.70 -17.02 -5.26
C GLN A 291 -9.98 -17.69 -5.79
N PHE A 292 -10.25 -18.91 -5.31
CA PHE A 292 -11.45 -19.67 -5.68
C PHE A 292 -11.97 -20.58 -4.56
N GLY A 293 -11.37 -20.55 -3.36
CA GLY A 293 -11.81 -21.37 -2.23
C GLY A 293 -13.20 -21.00 -1.73
N THR A 294 -13.91 -21.95 -1.10
CA THR A 294 -15.21 -21.70 -0.44
C THR A 294 -15.05 -20.98 0.90
N SER A 295 -13.88 -21.08 1.51
CA SER A 295 -13.48 -20.39 2.74
C SER A 295 -12.09 -19.79 2.58
N PHE A 296 -11.78 -18.80 3.42
CA PHE A 296 -10.42 -18.27 3.50
C PHE A 296 -9.53 -19.36 4.08
N GLY A 297 -8.38 -19.59 3.44
CA GLY A 297 -7.40 -20.57 3.91
C GLY A 297 -6.43 -19.90 4.86
N ASP A 298 -5.36 -19.34 4.31
CA ASP A 298 -4.26 -18.76 5.06
C ASP A 298 -3.47 -17.76 4.21
N VAL A 299 -2.72 -16.88 4.86
CA VAL A 299 -1.72 -16.01 4.25
C VAL A 299 -0.48 -16.12 5.11
N CYS A 300 0.55 -16.77 4.58
CA CYS A 300 1.71 -17.19 5.35
C CYS A 300 3.03 -16.94 4.60
N ALA A 301 4.04 -16.50 5.34
CA ALA A 301 5.43 -16.51 4.92
C ALA A 301 6.26 -17.36 5.89
N LYS A 302 6.99 -18.33 5.34
CA LYS A 302 7.86 -19.24 6.09
C LYS A 302 9.27 -19.19 5.53
N PHE A 303 10.23 -18.82 6.37
CA PHE A 303 11.65 -18.72 6.05
C PHE A 303 12.39 -19.85 6.76
N ILE A 304 13.03 -20.73 5.99
CA ILE A 304 13.79 -21.87 6.51
C ILE A 304 15.27 -21.54 6.38
N GLY A 305 15.96 -21.46 7.51
CA GLY A 305 17.38 -21.17 7.57
C GLY A 305 18.19 -22.29 8.23
N THR A 306 19.51 -22.14 8.24
CA THR A 306 20.44 -23.17 8.75
C THR A 306 20.34 -23.41 10.26
N LYS A 307 19.75 -22.48 11.02
CA LYS A 307 19.67 -22.54 12.51
C LYS A 307 18.24 -22.47 13.04
N GLY A 308 17.25 -22.33 12.16
CA GLY A 308 15.87 -22.17 12.58
C GLY A 308 14.91 -21.89 11.44
N THR A 309 13.66 -21.70 11.80
CA THR A 309 12.57 -21.39 10.88
C THR A 309 11.74 -20.26 11.44
N ALA A 310 11.53 -19.20 10.65
CA ALA A 310 10.62 -18.12 10.98
C ALA A 310 9.31 -18.32 10.19
N GLU A 311 8.17 -18.21 10.86
CA GLU A 311 6.85 -18.44 10.26
C GLU A 311 5.89 -17.34 10.72
N ALA A 312 5.18 -16.73 9.76
CA ALA A 312 4.29 -15.61 10.02
C ALA A 312 2.99 -15.75 9.24
N HIS A 313 1.88 -15.65 9.96
CA HIS A 313 0.53 -15.68 9.40
C HIS A 313 -0.16 -14.31 9.53
N TYR A 314 -1.05 -13.96 8.62
CA TYR A 314 -1.83 -12.70 8.74
C TYR A 314 -2.73 -12.69 9.98
N SER A 315 -3.46 -13.78 10.16
CA SER A 315 -4.49 -13.96 11.18
C SER A 315 -4.12 -15.07 12.18
N GLY A 316 -2.81 -15.32 12.32
CA GLY A 316 -2.27 -16.36 13.21
C GLY A 316 -0.94 -15.94 13.82
N GLY A 317 -0.21 -16.91 14.36
CA GLY A 317 1.04 -16.67 15.06
C GLY A 317 2.15 -16.13 14.16
N VAL A 318 3.09 -15.42 14.79
CA VAL A 318 4.37 -15.03 14.19
C VAL A 318 5.47 -15.47 15.14
N PHE A 319 6.32 -16.39 14.70
CA PHE A 319 7.25 -17.08 15.60
C PHE A 319 8.50 -17.59 14.88
N ILE A 320 9.51 -17.94 15.67
CA ILE A 320 10.75 -18.59 15.26
C ILE A 320 10.92 -19.86 16.09
N SER A 321 11.25 -20.96 15.41
CA SER A 321 11.73 -22.21 16.00
C SER A 321 13.19 -22.47 15.63
N GLY A 322 13.90 -23.31 16.40
CA GLY A 322 15.31 -23.61 16.19
C GLY A 322 16.17 -23.15 17.37
N ASP A 323 17.42 -22.78 17.09
CA ASP A 323 18.44 -22.47 18.12
C ASP A 323 18.08 -21.26 18.97
N LYS A 324 17.37 -20.28 18.40
CA LYS A 324 16.91 -19.05 19.07
C LYS A 324 15.39 -18.91 18.96
N PRO A 325 14.62 -19.70 19.74
CA PRO A 325 13.17 -19.67 19.65
C PRO A 325 12.61 -18.32 20.11
N TRP A 326 11.56 -17.86 19.44
CA TRP A 326 10.84 -16.64 19.78
C TRP A 326 9.38 -16.75 19.34
N ASP A 327 8.45 -16.14 20.07
CA ASP A 327 7.03 -16.10 19.70
C ASP A 327 6.52 -14.68 19.97
N SER A 328 5.76 -14.11 19.03
CA SER A 328 5.22 -12.76 19.16
C SER A 328 4.08 -12.65 20.17
N GLY A 329 3.57 -13.79 20.66
CA GLY A 329 2.42 -13.84 21.56
C GLY A 329 1.08 -13.58 20.88
N ILE A 330 1.04 -13.46 19.54
CA ILE A 330 -0.24 -13.44 18.82
C ILE A 330 -0.88 -14.81 18.97
N PRO A 331 -2.17 -14.88 19.34
CA PRO A 331 -2.87 -16.14 19.41
C PRO A 331 -2.78 -16.91 18.08
N LYS A 332 -2.34 -18.17 18.15
CA LYS A 332 -2.31 -19.06 16.99
C LYS A 332 -3.74 -19.41 16.56
N ALA A 333 -3.92 -19.81 15.31
CA ALA A 333 -5.24 -20.14 14.78
C ALA A 333 -6.01 -21.11 15.70
N GLY A 334 -7.26 -20.78 16.03
CA GLY A 334 -8.11 -21.56 16.94
C GLY A 334 -8.03 -21.17 18.42
N ALA A 335 -7.19 -20.20 18.78
CA ALA A 335 -7.14 -19.66 20.14
C ALA A 335 -8.37 -18.78 20.48
N PRO A 336 -8.80 -18.72 21.76
CA PRO A 336 -9.91 -17.86 22.18
C PRO A 336 -9.58 -16.36 21.99
N PRO A 337 -10.60 -15.50 21.82
CA PRO A 337 -10.41 -14.05 21.72
C PRO A 337 -9.67 -13.47 22.93
N LEU A 338 -8.81 -12.47 22.70
CA LEU A 338 -8.11 -11.78 23.79
C LEU A 338 -9.09 -11.15 24.80
N THR A 339 -8.73 -11.19 26.09
CA THR A 339 -9.43 -10.47 27.16
C THR A 339 -9.17 -8.96 27.08
N GLU A 340 -9.95 -8.16 27.81
CA GLU A 340 -9.75 -6.70 27.86
C GLU A 340 -8.43 -6.31 28.52
N GLU A 341 -8.04 -7.02 29.58
CA GLU A 341 -6.74 -6.86 30.24
C GLU A 341 -5.57 -7.12 29.27
N GLN A 342 -5.66 -8.20 28.48
CA GLN A 342 -4.66 -8.51 27.46
C GLN A 342 -4.55 -7.42 26.39
N ARG A 343 -5.69 -6.90 25.92
CA ARG A 343 -5.70 -5.78 24.96
C ARG A 343 -5.06 -4.51 25.55
N ASN A 344 -5.36 -4.20 26.81
CA ASN A 344 -4.80 -3.03 27.51
C ASN A 344 -3.29 -3.19 27.77
N ALA A 345 -2.79 -4.42 27.90
CA ALA A 345 -1.37 -4.74 27.97
C ALA A 345 -0.67 -4.72 26.59
N GLY A 346 -1.39 -4.39 25.50
CA GLY A 346 -0.86 -4.27 24.15
C GLY A 346 -0.92 -5.53 23.31
N ALA A 347 -1.64 -6.58 23.74
CA ALA A 347 -1.87 -7.77 22.92
C ALA A 347 -2.87 -7.47 21.80
N PHE A 348 -2.60 -8.00 20.61
CA PHE A 348 -3.43 -7.85 19.41
C PHE A 348 -3.89 -9.22 18.90
N GLN A 349 -5.11 -9.26 18.33
CA GLN A 349 -5.73 -10.51 17.90
C GLN A 349 -5.17 -11.03 16.58
N SER A 350 -4.58 -10.15 15.76
CA SER A 350 -3.91 -10.49 14.51
C SER A 350 -2.84 -9.46 14.17
N ALA A 351 -1.84 -9.86 13.39
CA ALA A 351 -0.84 -8.93 12.86
C ALA A 351 -1.47 -7.84 11.99
N LEU A 352 -2.56 -8.18 11.30
CA LEU A 352 -3.32 -7.27 10.46
C LEU A 352 -3.92 -6.09 11.24
N GLN A 353 -4.53 -6.39 12.39
CA GLN A 353 -5.14 -5.39 13.25
C GLN A 353 -4.09 -4.39 13.79
N ASP A 354 -2.91 -4.89 14.15
CA ASP A 354 -1.80 -4.05 14.60
C ASP A 354 -1.25 -3.17 13.47
N ALA A 355 -1.02 -3.78 12.28
CA ALA A 355 -0.54 -3.09 11.09
C ALA A 355 -1.40 -1.88 10.68
N ASP A 356 -2.73 -2.04 10.66
CA ASP A 356 -3.64 -1.01 10.16
C ASP A 356 -3.54 0.30 10.95
N LYS A 357 -3.49 0.20 12.28
CA LYS A 357 -3.27 1.38 13.12
C LYS A 357 -1.87 1.98 12.92
N ASN A 358 -0.85 1.14 12.89
CA ASN A 358 0.54 1.60 12.88
C ASN A 358 0.93 2.26 11.56
N LYS A 359 0.45 1.77 10.41
CA LYS A 359 0.76 2.34 9.09
C LYS A 359 0.21 3.76 8.92
N GLU A 360 -0.99 4.00 9.44
CA GLU A 360 -1.68 5.28 9.36
C GLU A 360 -0.99 6.32 10.25
N ILE A 361 -0.64 5.90 11.47
CA ILE A 361 0.14 6.71 12.41
C ILE A 361 1.50 7.06 11.81
N ALA A 362 2.20 6.09 11.20
CA ALA A 362 3.51 6.31 10.59
C ALA A 362 3.43 7.35 9.47
N PHE A 363 2.46 7.23 8.56
CA PHE A 363 2.26 8.18 7.47
C PHE A 363 1.99 9.60 8.00
N ILE A 364 1.01 9.79 8.89
CA ILE A 364 0.67 11.13 9.40
C ILE A 364 1.81 11.72 10.25
N LYS A 365 2.47 10.92 11.09
CA LYS A 365 3.65 11.38 11.86
C LYS A 365 4.80 11.80 10.96
N SER A 366 5.04 11.10 9.85
CA SER A 366 6.09 11.48 8.90
C SER A 366 5.87 12.88 8.33
N ILE A 367 4.60 13.27 8.09
CA ILE A 367 4.21 14.59 7.61
C ILE A 367 4.42 15.63 8.71
N GLN A 368 3.89 15.37 9.90
CA GLN A 368 3.93 16.30 11.04
C GLN A 368 5.35 16.57 11.54
N SER A 369 6.22 15.55 11.51
CA SER A 369 7.60 15.66 11.98
C SER A 369 8.57 16.16 10.91
N GLY A 370 8.21 16.10 9.63
CA GLY A 370 9.13 16.33 8.51
C GLY A 370 10.05 15.14 8.19
N ASN A 371 9.99 14.04 8.96
CA ASN A 371 10.74 12.81 8.69
C ASN A 371 9.98 11.97 7.65
N TYR A 372 10.02 12.43 6.41
CA TYR A 372 9.23 11.85 5.33
C TYR A 372 9.63 10.40 5.00
N LEU A 373 8.62 9.55 4.83
CA LEU A 373 8.80 8.17 4.37
C LEU A 373 8.94 8.13 2.85
N ASN A 374 9.70 7.16 2.34
CA ASN A 374 9.78 6.91 0.90
C ASN A 374 9.83 5.41 0.62
N GLU A 375 8.69 4.86 0.24
CA GLU A 375 8.47 3.44 -0.03
C GLU A 375 8.23 3.17 -1.52
N ALA A 376 8.36 4.20 -2.37
CA ALA A 376 8.07 4.09 -3.79
C ALA A 376 8.91 3.01 -4.46
N ARG A 377 10.22 2.97 -4.16
CA ARG A 377 11.13 1.95 -4.72
C ARG A 377 10.79 0.55 -4.23
N SER A 378 10.71 0.35 -2.91
CA SER A 378 10.45 -0.96 -2.34
C SER A 378 9.08 -1.50 -2.74
N GLY A 379 8.06 -0.63 -2.83
CA GLY A 379 6.74 -1.02 -3.29
C GLY A 379 6.69 -1.36 -4.79
N ALA A 380 7.46 -0.66 -5.63
CA ALA A 380 7.62 -1.00 -7.03
C ALA A 380 8.39 -2.30 -7.24
N GLU A 381 9.46 -2.54 -6.47
CA GLU A 381 10.21 -3.81 -6.51
C GLU A 381 9.31 -5.00 -6.11
N SER A 382 8.47 -4.87 -5.08
CA SER A 382 7.48 -5.90 -4.72
C SER A 382 6.45 -6.16 -5.82
N ALA A 383 5.98 -5.11 -6.50
CA ALA A 383 5.09 -5.25 -7.65
C ALA A 383 5.80 -5.92 -8.84
N LEU A 384 7.04 -5.55 -9.14
CA LEU A 384 7.86 -6.18 -10.17
C LEU A 384 8.11 -7.66 -9.89
N THR A 385 8.33 -8.06 -8.63
CA THR A 385 8.47 -9.48 -8.28
C THR A 385 7.19 -10.26 -8.54
N ALA A 386 6.03 -9.68 -8.21
CA ALA A 386 4.74 -10.30 -8.50
C ALA A 386 4.44 -10.36 -10.01
N ILE A 387 4.82 -9.32 -10.77
CA ILE A 387 4.77 -9.31 -12.24
C ILE A 387 5.66 -10.42 -12.79
N LEU A 388 6.91 -10.55 -12.33
CA LEU A 388 7.83 -11.58 -12.79
C LEU A 388 7.23 -12.99 -12.67
N GLY A 389 6.65 -13.31 -11.52
CA GLY A 389 6.04 -14.62 -11.32
C GLY A 389 4.78 -14.84 -12.16
N ARG A 390 3.97 -13.79 -12.32
CA ARG A 390 2.79 -13.83 -13.19
C ARG A 390 3.17 -14.11 -14.64
N GLU A 391 4.13 -13.36 -15.18
CA GLU A 391 4.54 -13.47 -16.57
C GLU A 391 5.25 -14.80 -16.84
N ALA A 392 6.13 -15.24 -15.93
CA ALA A 392 6.76 -16.56 -16.02
C ALA A 392 5.71 -17.69 -16.01
N ALA A 393 4.66 -17.57 -15.19
CA ALA A 393 3.59 -18.56 -15.15
C ALA A 393 2.68 -18.55 -16.38
N ILE A 394 2.37 -17.37 -16.92
CA ILE A 394 1.50 -17.22 -18.10
C ILE A 394 2.21 -17.69 -19.37
N THR A 395 3.49 -17.36 -19.53
CA THR A 395 4.29 -17.77 -20.69
C THR A 395 4.68 -19.25 -20.60
N GLY A 396 4.84 -19.78 -19.39
CA GLY A 396 5.37 -21.12 -19.14
C GLY A 396 6.90 -21.20 -19.25
N ASP A 397 7.56 -20.06 -19.48
CA ASP A 397 9.00 -19.95 -19.64
C ASP A 397 9.67 -19.46 -18.35
N ARG A 398 10.97 -19.76 -18.23
CA ARG A 398 11.81 -19.10 -17.22
C ARG A 398 12.05 -17.66 -17.67
N LEU A 399 11.64 -16.69 -16.85
CA LEU A 399 11.81 -15.27 -17.14
C LEU A 399 12.85 -14.65 -16.20
N GLY A 400 13.78 -13.87 -16.74
CA GLY A 400 14.80 -13.16 -15.96
C GLY A 400 14.30 -11.85 -15.36
N TRP A 401 14.81 -11.48 -14.18
CA TRP A 401 14.48 -10.20 -13.54
C TRP A 401 14.90 -9.00 -14.37
N ASP A 402 16.15 -8.98 -14.85
CA ASP A 402 16.67 -7.87 -15.66
C ASP A 402 15.99 -7.80 -17.02
N GLU A 403 15.61 -8.93 -17.60
CA GLU A 403 14.82 -9.00 -18.82
C GLU A 403 13.45 -8.34 -18.62
N LEU A 404 12.71 -8.74 -17.58
CA LEU A 404 11.42 -8.14 -17.27
C LEU A 404 11.55 -6.65 -16.97
N ARG A 405 12.48 -6.27 -16.07
CA ARG A 405 12.61 -4.88 -15.59
C ARG A 405 12.96 -3.90 -16.71
N ASN A 406 13.74 -4.35 -17.70
CA ASN A 406 14.12 -3.54 -18.85
C ASN A 406 13.12 -3.62 -20.01
N SER A 407 12.09 -4.47 -19.92
CA SER A 407 11.04 -4.56 -20.93
C SER A 407 10.18 -3.29 -21.01
N ASN A 408 9.43 -3.17 -22.11
CA ASN A 408 8.43 -2.12 -22.30
C ASN A 408 7.01 -2.59 -21.95
N MET A 409 6.89 -3.62 -21.11
CA MET A 409 5.60 -4.17 -20.72
C MET A 409 4.72 -3.09 -20.08
N ARG A 410 3.54 -2.92 -20.68
CA ARG A 410 2.49 -2.00 -20.26
C ARG A 410 1.14 -2.68 -20.43
N LEU A 411 0.26 -2.49 -19.45
CA LEU A 411 -1.12 -2.94 -19.50
C LEU A 411 -2.02 -1.72 -19.70
N ASP A 412 -2.62 -1.61 -20.89
CA ASP A 412 -3.65 -0.61 -21.17
C ASP A 412 -5.02 -1.29 -21.14
N PRO A 413 -5.92 -0.93 -20.20
CA PRO A 413 -7.25 -1.51 -20.16
C PRO A 413 -8.16 -1.03 -21.29
N MET A 414 -7.75 -0.04 -22.09
CA MET A 414 -8.51 0.51 -23.23
C MET A 414 -9.92 0.95 -22.79
N LEU A 415 -9.99 1.76 -21.73
CA LEU A 415 -11.25 2.29 -21.19
C LEU A 415 -11.60 3.62 -21.83
N ASN A 416 -12.86 3.83 -22.19
CA ASN A 416 -13.37 5.15 -22.55
C ASN A 416 -13.80 5.91 -21.28
N LEU A 417 -12.87 6.56 -20.58
CA LEU A 417 -13.22 7.26 -19.34
C LEU A 417 -14.11 8.50 -19.54
N SER A 418 -14.16 9.07 -20.74
CA SER A 418 -14.95 10.27 -21.03
C SER A 418 -16.46 10.04 -20.89
N GLN A 419 -16.92 8.79 -20.95
CA GLN A 419 -18.33 8.43 -20.74
C GLN A 419 -18.81 8.71 -19.30
N PHE A 420 -17.88 8.94 -18.37
CA PHE A 420 -18.18 9.24 -16.97
C PHE A 420 -18.15 10.74 -16.64
N ASP A 421 -17.82 11.58 -17.63
CA ASP A 421 -17.87 13.03 -17.48
C ASP A 421 -19.33 13.48 -17.72
N LYS A 422 -19.97 14.01 -16.69
CA LYS A 422 -21.34 14.53 -16.74
C LYS A 422 -21.37 16.05 -16.72
#